data_AF-A0A821J298-F1
#
_entry.id   AF-A0A821J298-F1
#
_cell.length_a   1.000
_cell.length_b   1.000
_cell.length_c   1.000
_cell.angle_alpha   90.00
_cell.angle_beta   90.00
_cell.angle_gamma   90.00
#
_symmetry.space_group_name_H-M   'P 1'
#
loop_
_entity.id
_entity.type
_entity.pdbx_description
1 polymer ?
#
loop_
_entity_poly.entity_id
_entity_poly.type
_entity_poly.pdbx_seq_one_letter_code
_entity_poly.pdbx_strand_id
1 'polypeptide(L)' 'HLPCLKCIVSVNRDISSILGARNDHGDTPKSLAEQFFKEDCCAYLDALEWEQDHPEQAESKMKFVFKHTKTQQKLVF' A
#
# COMPACT_ATOMS: atom_id res chain seq x y z
N HIS A 1 -4.19 6.27 -11.58
CA HIS A 1 -2.87 6.82 -11.94
C HIS A 1 -1.82 6.23 -11.02
N LEU A 2 -0.75 5.65 -11.58
CA LEU A 2 0.26 4.94 -10.79
C LEU A 2 0.96 5.81 -9.73
N PRO A 3 1.37 7.08 -9.99
CA PRO A 3 2.04 7.90 -8.97
C PRO A 3 1.17 8.16 -7.72
N CYS A 4 -0.14 8.41 -7.92
CA CYS A 4 -1.07 8.61 -6.82
C CYS A 4 -1.24 7.33 -6.00
N LEU A 5 -1.34 6.17 -6.67
CA LEU A 5 -1.44 4.88 -6.00
C LEU A 5 -0.19 4.59 -5.16
N LYS A 6 1.01 4.80 -5.72
CA LYS A 6 2.28 4.69 -4.98
C LYS A 6 2.32 5.61 -3.75
N CYS A 7 1.85 6.85 -3.88
CA CYS A 7 1.77 7.79 -2.76
C CYS A 7 0.85 7.27 -1.65
N ILE A 8 -0.36 6.80 -2.00
CA ILE A 8 -1.32 6.22 -1.06
C ILE A 8 -0.71 5.01 -0.34
N VAL A 9 -0.08 4.09 -1.07
CA VAL A 9 0.55 2.92 -0.43
C VAL A 9 1.71 3.33 0.48
N SER A 10 2.50 4.34 0.09
CA SER A 10 3.64 4.80 0.89
C SER A 10 3.28 5.41 2.26
N VAL A 11 2.09 6.00 2.39
CA VAL A 11 1.62 6.61 3.65
C VAL A 11 0.84 5.63 4.53
N ASN A 12 0.40 4.50 3.97
CA ASN A 12 -0.30 3.45 4.70
C ASN A 12 0.69 2.50 5.35
N ARG A 13 0.36 2.02 6.57
CA ARG A 13 1.23 1.13 7.35
C ARG A 13 0.96 -0.35 7.12
N ASP A 14 -0.16 -0.67 6.49
CA ASP A 14 -0.60 -2.05 6.26
C ASP A 14 -1.04 -2.22 4.81
N ILE A 15 -0.25 -2.96 4.05
CA ILE A 15 -0.48 -3.26 2.63
C ILE A 15 -1.71 -4.16 2.47
N SER A 16 -1.92 -5.09 3.40
CA SER A 16 -3.05 -6.04 3.42
C SER A 16 -4.39 -5.29 3.44
N SER A 17 -4.47 -4.23 4.25
CA SER A 17 -5.66 -3.38 4.33
C SER A 17 -5.95 -2.65 3.02
N ILE A 18 -4.93 -2.34 2.21
CA ILE A 18 -5.11 -1.65 0.93
C ILE A 18 -5.57 -2.65 -0.13
N LEU A 19 -4.87 -3.78 -0.26
CA LEU A 19 -5.18 -4.79 -1.27
C LEU A 19 -6.58 -5.41 -1.06
N GLY A 20 -6.96 -5.61 0.21
CA GLY A 20 -8.27 -6.10 0.60
C GLY A 20 -9.37 -5.04 0.69
N ALA A 21 -9.08 -3.76 0.50
CA ALA A 21 -10.08 -2.70 0.56
C ALA A 21 -11.16 -2.91 -0.49
N ARG A 22 -12.42 -2.63 -0.16
CA ARG A 22 -13.55 -2.75 -1.08
C ARG A 22 -14.37 -1.48 -1.12
N ASN A 23 -14.81 -1.08 -2.31
CA ASN A 23 -15.78 0.00 -2.48
C ASN A 23 -17.22 -0.51 -2.18
N ASP A 24 -18.22 0.37 -2.31
CA ASP A 24 -19.64 0.04 -2.10
C ASP A 24 -20.19 -1.04 -3.05
N HIS A 25 -19.49 -1.32 -4.14
CA HIS A 25 -19.82 -2.38 -5.11
C HIS A 25 -19.06 -3.68 -4.84
N GLY A 26 -18.17 -3.71 -3.84
CA GLY A 26 -17.35 -4.87 -3.49
C GLY A 26 -16.04 -4.99 -4.27
N ASP A 27 -15.71 -4.02 -5.13
CA ASP A 27 -14.50 -4.05 -5.96
C ASP A 27 -13.25 -3.70 -5.16
N THR A 28 -12.17 -4.43 -5.42
CA THR A 28 -10.84 -4.14 -4.87
C THR A 28 -10.10 -3.12 -5.74
N PRO A 29 -9.01 -2.51 -5.24
CA PRO A 29 -8.17 -1.65 -6.08
C PRO A 29 -7.66 -2.35 -7.35
N LYS A 30 -7.44 -3.67 -7.28
CA LYS A 30 -6.99 -4.48 -8.40
C LYS A 30 -8.10 -4.72 -9.42
N SER A 31 -9.30 -5.14 -8.98
CA SER A 31 -10.42 -5.34 -9.92
C SER A 31 -10.81 -4.04 -10.63
N LEU A 32 -10.74 -2.90 -9.95
CA LEU A 32 -10.92 -1.59 -10.58
C LEU A 32 -9.79 -1.28 -11.58
N ALA A 33 -8.53 -1.52 -11.23
CA ALA A 33 -7.42 -1.29 -12.15
C ALA A 33 -7.54 -2.13 -13.43
N GLU A 34 -7.97 -3.38 -13.32
CA GLU A 34 -8.23 -4.29 -14.44
C GLU A 34 -9.39 -3.79 -15.30
N GLN A 35 -10.52 -3.43 -14.68
CA GLN A 35 -11.71 -2.92 -15.39
C GLN A 35 -11.41 -1.65 -16.21
N PHE A 36 -10.53 -0.79 -15.70
CA PHE A 36 -10.13 0.44 -16.37
C PHE A 36 -8.84 0.31 -17.20
N PHE A 37 -8.39 -0.93 -17.46
CA PHE A 37 -7.21 -1.25 -18.27
C PHE A 37 -5.95 -0.47 -17.84
N LYS A 38 -5.72 -0.40 -16.53
CA LYS A 38 -4.57 0.29 -15.92
C LYS A 38 -3.44 -0.70 -15.64
N GLU A 39 -2.84 -1.25 -16.70
CA GLU A 39 -1.79 -2.29 -16.63
C GLU A 39 -0.67 -1.93 -15.63
N ASP A 40 -0.17 -0.69 -15.68
CA ASP A 40 0.84 -0.18 -14.74
C ASP A 40 0.41 -0.25 -13.27
N CYS A 41 -0.88 0.00 -12.99
CA CYS A 41 -1.43 -0.12 -11.64
C CYS A 41 -1.60 -1.59 -11.26
N CYS A 42 -2.06 -2.44 -12.18
CA CYS A 42 -2.19 -3.89 -11.94
C CYS A 42 -0.84 -4.50 -11.58
N ALA A 43 0.19 -4.27 -12.40
CA ALA A 43 1.54 -4.79 -12.16
C ALA A 43 2.13 -4.31 -10.82
N TYR A 44 1.82 -3.07 -10.40
CA TYR A 44 2.24 -2.57 -9.10
C TYR A 44 1.50 -3.25 -7.94
N LEU A 45 0.19 -3.49 -8.08
CA LEU A 45 -0.60 -4.20 -7.07
C LEU A 45 -0.19 -5.68 -6.96
N ASP A 46 0.11 -6.33 -8.08
CA ASP A 46 0.65 -7.70 -8.12
C ASP A 46 1.99 -7.80 -7.38
N ALA A 47 2.87 -6.81 -7.57
CA ALA A 47 4.14 -6.76 -6.85
C ALA A 47 3.93 -6.60 -5.33
N LEU A 48 2.93 -5.82 -4.91
CA LEU A 48 2.59 -5.67 -3.49
C LEU A 48 1.98 -6.94 -2.88
N GLU A 49 1.10 -7.62 -3.61
CA GLU A 49 0.56 -8.94 -3.22
C GLU A 49 1.70 -9.93 -3.04
N TRP A 50 2.63 -9.98 -4.00
CA TRP A 50 3.79 -10.84 -3.92
C TRP A 50 4.69 -10.51 -2.72
N GLU A 51 4.97 -9.23 -2.47
CA GLU A 51 5.81 -8.78 -1.34
C GLU A 51 5.17 -9.11 0.02
N GLN A 52 3.84 -9.09 0.10
CA GLN A 52 3.09 -9.49 1.28
C GLN A 52 3.21 -10.99 1.54
N ASP A 53 3.10 -11.81 0.50
CA ASP A 53 3.15 -13.28 0.60
C ASP A 53 4.57 -13.82 0.80
N HIS A 54 5.60 -13.06 0.39
CA HIS A 54 7.02 -13.43 0.48
C HIS A 54 7.82 -12.40 1.29
N PRO A 55 7.50 -12.20 2.59
CA PRO A 55 8.15 -11.19 3.42
C PRO A 55 9.66 -11.43 3.59
N GLU A 56 10.14 -12.65 3.39
CA GLU A 56 11.55 -13.04 3.44
C GLU A 56 12.36 -12.56 2.22
N GLN A 57 11.69 -12.30 1.10
CA GLN A 57 12.29 -11.80 -0.14
C GLN A 57 11.95 -10.33 -0.41
N ALA A 58 11.09 -9.73 0.43
CA ALA A 58 10.84 -8.31 0.47
C ALA A 58 12.08 -7.57 0.99
N GLU A 59 13.12 -7.45 0.16
CA GLU A 59 14.17 -6.45 0.35
C GLU A 59 13.48 -5.10 0.53
N SER A 60 13.52 -4.59 1.75
CA SER A 60 12.65 -3.52 2.24
C SER A 60 12.83 -2.20 1.49
N LYS A 61 12.18 -2.06 0.32
CA LYS A 61 12.10 -0.80 -0.43
C LYS A 61 11.18 0.22 0.24
N MET A 62 10.22 -0.22 1.06
CA MET A 62 9.35 0.66 1.85
C MET A 62 9.89 1.08 3.22
N LYS A 63 10.97 0.48 3.75
CA LYS A 63 11.54 0.91 5.04
C LYS A 63 12.23 2.28 4.99
N PHE A 64 12.42 2.87 3.81
CA PHE A 64 13.07 4.17 3.66
C PHE A 64 12.17 5.39 3.97
N VAL A 65 10.85 5.22 4.19
CA VAL A 65 9.96 6.36 4.46
C VAL A 65 9.68 6.59 5.95
N PHE A 66 9.98 5.63 6.84
CA PHE A 66 9.76 5.79 8.29
C PHE A 66 11.06 5.87 9.10
N LYS A 67 11.84 6.92 8.85
CA LYS A 67 12.74 7.49 9.86
C LYS A 67 12.42 8.97 10.10
N HIS A 68 11.21 9.25 10.59
CA HIS A 68 11.03 10.41 11.47
C HIS A 68 10.32 9.96 12.74
N THR A 69 11.02 10.23 13.84
CA THR A 69 10.89 9.71 15.18
C THR A 69 9.62 10.15 15.88
N LYS A 70 9.02 9.22 16.63
CA LYS A 70 8.15 9.51 17.77
C LYS A 70 8.82 10.55 18.69
N THR A 71 8.12 11.61 19.08
CA THR A 71 8.41 12.31 20.33
C THR A 71 7.10 12.57 21.08
N GLN A 72 6.86 11.64 22.01
CA GLN A 72 6.20 11.76 23.30
C GLN A 72 5.10 12.82 23.48
N GLN A 73 3.88 12.32 23.70
CA GLN A 73 2.91 13.00 24.54
C GLN A 73 3.54 13.25 25.91
N LYS A 74 3.50 14.50 26.37
CA LYS A 74 3.62 14.82 27.79
C LYS A 74 2.32 15.51 28.19
N LEU A 75 1.37 14.73 28.72
CA LEU A 75 0.42 15.27 29.69
C LEU A 75 1.20 15.45 30.98
N VAL A 76 1.31 16.69 31.45
CA VAL A 76 1.60 17.02 32.83
C VAL A 76 0.55 18.06 33.22
N PHE A 77 -0.27 17.66 34.21
CA PHE A 77 -1.48 18.26 34.78
C PHE A 77 -1.83 19.70 34.41
#